data_AF-A0A8T4LVN5-F1
#
_entry.id   AF-A0A8T4LVN5-F1
#
_cell.length_a   1.000
_cell.length_b   1.000
_cell.length_c   1.000
_cell.angle_alpha   90.00
_cell.angle_beta   90.00
_cell.angle_gamma   90.00
#
_symmetry.space_group_name_H-M   'P 1'
#
loop_
_entity.id
_entity.type
_entity.pdbx_description
1 polymer ?
#
loop_
_entity_poly.entity_id
_entity_poly.type
_entity_poly.pdbx_seq_one_letter_code
_entity_poly.pdbx_strand_id
1 'polypeptide(L)'
;MEDKITRRKLGKYFEITEKALNIVKKKIVKGKSKESKEIIDMVSNYLSDAKYFRDKKDFVNAFAALNYAHGWLDSGVRLGIFNVKDNKLFTVK
;
A
#
# COMPACT_ATOMS: atom_id res chain seq x y z
N MET A 1 -11.98 -4.30 22.41
CA MET A 1 -10.97 -3.51 21.65
C MET A 1 -9.74 -4.41 21.51
N GLU A 2 -9.26 -4.71 20.30
CA GLU A 2 -8.00 -5.44 20.13
C GLU A 2 -6.84 -4.44 20.16
N ASP A 3 -5.90 -4.61 21.09
CA ASP A 3 -4.74 -3.73 21.35
C ASP A 3 -3.43 -4.24 20.72
N LYS A 4 -3.47 -5.42 20.06
CA LYS A 4 -2.29 -6.10 19.53
C LYS A 4 -2.42 -6.39 18.04
N ILE A 5 -1.31 -6.27 17.32
CA ILE A 5 -1.21 -6.71 15.92
C ILE A 5 -0.87 -8.21 15.90
N THR A 6 -1.81 -9.03 15.43
CA THR A 6 -1.60 -10.47 15.26
C THR A 6 -0.94 -10.78 13.92
N ARG A 7 -0.25 -11.93 13.82
CA ARG A 7 0.28 -12.44 12.53
C ARG A 7 -0.79 -12.48 11.43
N ARG A 8 -2.00 -12.93 11.78
CA ARG A 8 -3.15 -13.00 10.86
C ARG A 8 -3.53 -11.61 10.35
N LYS A 9 -3.64 -10.62 11.25
CA LYS A 9 -3.96 -9.23 10.86
C LYS A 9 -2.87 -8.63 9.99
N LEU A 10 -1.60 -8.82 10.36
CA LEU A 10 -0.46 -8.32 9.60
C LEU A 10 -0.40 -8.95 8.20
N GLY A 11 -0.57 -10.27 8.10
CA GLY A 11 -0.60 -10.99 6.82
C GLY A 11 -1.70 -10.48 5.88
N LYS A 12 -2.91 -10.25 6.41
CA LYS A 12 -4.01 -9.66 5.65
C LYS A 12 -3.63 -8.28 5.06
N TYR A 13 -2.92 -7.44 5.82
CA TYR A 13 -2.52 -6.11 5.33
C TYR A 13 -1.43 -6.20 4.26
N PHE A 14 -0.47 -7.13 4.38
CA PHE A 14 0.47 -7.42 3.30
C PHE A 14 -0.26 -7.79 2.00
N GLU A 15 -1.19 -8.75 2.07
CA GLU A 15 -1.95 -9.19 0.89
C GLU A 15 -2.71 -8.04 0.24
N ILE A 16 -3.38 -7.22 1.05
CA ILE A 16 -4.14 -6.05 0.58
C ILE A 16 -3.21 -5.06 -0.14
N THR A 17 -2.12 -4.65 0.49
CA THR A 17 -1.21 -3.63 -0.06
C THR A 17 -0.47 -4.15 -1.30
N GLU A 18 0.00 -5.40 -1.30
CA GLU A 18 0.68 -6.01 -2.46
C GLU A 18 -0.29 -6.16 -3.65
N LYS A 19 -1.53 -6.59 -3.39
CA LYS A 19 -2.57 -6.64 -4.43
C LYS A 19 -2.86 -5.26 -5.00
N ALA A 20 -2.96 -4.25 -4.14
CA ALA A 20 -3.23 -2.87 -4.54
C ALA A 20 -2.09 -2.31 -5.41
N LEU A 21 -0.84 -2.54 -5.00
CA LEU A 21 0.34 -2.16 -5.79
C LEU A 21 0.32 -2.79 -7.20
N ASN A 22 -0.01 -4.08 -7.29
CA ASN A 22 -0.09 -4.79 -8.58
C ASN A 22 -1.19 -4.24 -9.50
N ILE A 23 -2.30 -3.75 -8.93
CA ILE A 23 -3.38 -3.13 -9.70
C ILE A 23 -2.94 -1.76 -10.23
N VAL A 24 -2.39 -0.88 -9.38
CA VAL A 24 -2.03 0.49 -9.81
C VAL A 24 -0.94 0.50 -10.89
N LYS A 25 0.02 -0.44 -10.84
CA LYS A 25 1.04 -0.62 -11.88
C LYS A 25 0.45 -0.83 -13.29
N LYS A 26 -0.78 -1.34 -13.38
CA LYS A 26 -1.50 -1.59 -14.65
C LYS A 26 -2.51 -0.51 -15.01
N LYS A 27 -2.67 0.51 -14.15
CA LYS A 27 -3.75 1.51 -14.23
C LYS A 27 -3.22 2.95 -14.20
N ILE A 28 -1.97 3.16 -14.59
CA ILE A 28 -1.37 4.49 -14.67
C ILE A 28 -2.09 5.33 -15.73
N VAL A 29 -2.48 6.55 -15.37
CA VAL A 29 -3.09 7.51 -16.30
C VAL A 29 -2.04 8.09 -17.24
N LYS A 30 -2.37 8.25 -18.52
CA LYS A 30 -1.47 8.83 -19.53
C LYS A 30 -1.02 10.22 -19.09
N GLY A 31 0.29 10.48 -19.17
CA GLY A 31 0.90 11.75 -18.75
C GLY A 31 1.24 11.86 -17.27
N LYS A 32 1.01 10.81 -16.46
CA LYS A 32 1.32 10.77 -15.02
C LYS A 32 2.48 9.83 -14.65
N SER A 33 3.38 9.57 -15.60
CA SER A 33 4.46 8.60 -15.41
C SER A 33 5.39 8.98 -14.25
N LYS A 34 5.76 10.25 -14.11
CA LYS A 34 6.63 10.73 -13.03
C LYS A 34 5.99 10.55 -11.66
N GLU A 35 4.78 11.03 -11.47
CA GLU A 35 4.06 10.93 -10.19
C GLU A 35 3.72 9.47 -9.85
N SER A 36 3.35 8.68 -10.85
CA SER A 36 3.07 7.25 -10.65
C SER A 36 4.32 6.47 -10.23
N LYS A 37 5.49 6.80 -10.81
CA LYS A 37 6.76 6.19 -10.44
C LYS A 37 7.12 6.51 -8.99
N GLU A 38 7.06 7.78 -8.60
CA GLU A 38 7.33 8.21 -7.22
C GLU A 38 6.48 7.41 -6.23
N ILE A 39 5.17 7.32 -6.48
CA ILE A 39 4.25 6.56 -5.62
C ILE A 39 4.63 5.07 -5.59
N ILE A 40 4.86 4.45 -6.73
CA ILE A 40 5.20 3.02 -6.82
C ILE A 40 6.51 2.72 -6.10
N ASP A 41 7.51 3.59 -6.23
CA ASP A 41 8.82 3.44 -5.58
C ASP A 41 8.66 3.56 -4.06
N MET A 42 7.93 4.58 -3.57
CA MET A 42 7.66 4.73 -2.14
C MET A 42 6.89 3.55 -1.56
N VAL A 43 5.84 3.07 -2.24
CA VAL A 43 5.08 1.88 -1.79
C VAL A 43 5.97 0.65 -1.74
N SER A 44 6.86 0.47 -2.72
CA SER A 44 7.78 -0.66 -2.78
C SER A 44 8.81 -0.61 -1.65
N ASN A 45 9.33 0.59 -1.32
CA ASN A 45 10.25 0.79 -0.20
C ASN A 45 9.60 0.46 1.15
N TYR A 46 8.40 0.99 1.41
CA TYR A 46 7.71 0.69 2.68
C TYR A 46 7.21 -0.76 2.78
N LEU A 47 6.92 -1.44 1.66
CA LEU A 47 6.69 -2.89 1.66
C LEU A 47 7.96 -3.66 2.04
N SER A 48 9.13 -3.21 1.59
CA SER A 48 10.42 -3.77 2.01
C SER A 48 10.65 -3.58 3.51
N ASP A 49 10.43 -2.37 4.02
CA ASP A 49 10.53 -2.06 5.46
C ASP A 49 9.56 -2.91 6.29
N ALA A 50 8.31 -3.06 5.83
CA ALA A 50 7.34 -3.91 6.50
C ALA A 50 7.83 -5.36 6.60
N LYS A 51 8.43 -5.91 5.54
CA LYS A 51 9.01 -7.27 5.54
C LYS A 51 10.14 -7.37 6.55
N TYR A 52 11.04 -6.39 6.55
CA TYR A 52 12.13 -6.30 7.52
C TYR A 52 11.64 -6.30 8.98
N PHE A 53 10.67 -5.44 9.32
CA PHE A 53 10.10 -5.37 10.66
C PHE A 53 9.37 -6.66 11.05
N ARG A 54 8.61 -7.25 10.12
CA ARG A 54 7.93 -8.54 10.33
C ARG A 54 8.93 -9.64 10.69
N ASP A 55 10.04 -9.74 9.97
CA ASP A 55 11.05 -10.78 10.16
C ASP A 55 11.75 -10.62 11.53
N LYS A 56 11.84 -9.38 12.03
CA LYS A 56 12.27 -9.05 13.40
C LYS A 56 11.19 -9.21 14.48
N LYS A 57 9.98 -9.67 14.12
CA LYS A 57 8.80 -9.75 14.99
C LYS A 57 8.32 -8.39 15.54
N ASP A 58 8.73 -7.29 14.92
CA ASP A 58 8.25 -5.94 15.22
C ASP A 58 6.97 -5.65 14.43
N PHE A 59 5.85 -6.19 14.91
CA PHE A 59 4.59 -6.14 14.18
C PHE A 59 3.94 -4.76 14.18
N VAL A 60 4.26 -3.90 15.17
CA VAL A 60 3.73 -2.54 15.21
C VAL A 60 4.33 -1.72 14.08
N ASN A 61 5.65 -1.74 13.92
CA ASN A 61 6.31 -1.00 12.84
C ASN A 61 6.04 -1.63 11.46
N ALA A 62 5.94 -2.96 11.38
CA ALA A 62 5.51 -3.61 10.13
C ALA A 62 4.12 -3.16 9.70
N PHE A 63 3.18 -3.09 10.65
CA PHE A 63 1.82 -2.62 10.39
C PHE A 63 1.78 -1.14 10.02
N ALA A 64 2.56 -0.29 10.69
CA ALA A 64 2.67 1.13 10.38
C ALA A 64 3.19 1.36 8.95
N ALA A 65 4.27 0.67 8.56
CA ALA A 65 4.84 0.75 7.22
C ALA A 65 3.83 0.33 6.13
N LEU A 66 3.06 -0.73 6.36
CA LEU A 66 2.01 -1.16 5.42
C LEU A 66 0.91 -0.11 5.25
N ASN A 67 0.44 0.50 6.33
CA ASN A 67 -0.60 1.52 6.24
C ASN A 67 -0.08 2.78 5.55
N TYR A 68 1.18 3.16 5.81
CA TYR A 68 1.79 4.30 5.12
C TYR A 68 1.95 4.02 3.61
N ALA A 69 2.40 2.82 3.24
CA ALA A 69 2.45 2.37 1.85
C ALA A 69 1.06 2.42 1.19
N HIS A 70 0.02 1.90 1.85
CA HIS A 70 -1.33 1.94 1.30
C HIS A 70 -1.88 3.37 1.18
N GLY A 71 -1.50 4.27 2.09
CA GLY A 71 -1.84 5.69 2.02
C GLY A 71 -1.30 6.37 0.75
N TRP A 72 -0.08 6.03 0.32
CA TRP A 72 0.47 6.48 -0.96
C TRP A 72 -0.36 6.00 -2.17
N LEU A 73 -0.83 4.75 -2.14
CA LEU A 73 -1.70 4.20 -3.18
C LEU A 73 -3.04 4.93 -3.25
N ASP A 74 -3.69 5.12 -2.09
CA ASP A 74 -4.98 5.83 -1.99
C ASP A 74 -4.86 7.28 -2.45
N SER A 75 -3.79 7.98 -2.06
CA SER A 75 -3.50 9.33 -2.54
C SER A 75 -3.40 9.36 -4.06
N GLY A 76 -2.66 8.43 -4.67
CA GLY A 76 -2.54 8.30 -6.12
C GLY A 76 -3.87 8.08 -6.83
N VAL A 77 -4.75 7.23 -6.27
CA VAL A 77 -6.10 6.99 -6.81
C VAL A 77 -6.96 8.25 -6.71
N ARG A 78 -7.00 8.91 -5.53
CA ARG A 78 -7.82 10.12 -5.34
C ARG A 78 -7.37 11.30 -6.20
N LEU A 79 -6.07 11.43 -6.42
CA LEU A 79 -5.48 12.48 -7.28
C LEU A 79 -5.58 12.16 -8.78
N GLY A 80 -6.12 11.00 -9.15
CA GLY A 80 -6.28 10.60 -10.56
C GLY A 80 -4.98 10.22 -11.25
N ILE A 81 -3.94 9.85 -10.48
CA ILE A 81 -2.69 9.31 -11.02
C ILE A 81 -2.91 7.87 -11.51
N PHE A 82 -3.76 7.11 -10.80
CA PHE A 82 -4.20 5.78 -11.19
C PHE A 82 -5.71 5.75 -11.45
N ASN A 83 -6.12 5.13 -12.57
CA ASN A 83 -7.52 4.95 -12.93
C ASN A 83 -8.05 3.62 -12.36
N VAL A 84 -8.41 3.64 -11.07
CA VAL A 84 -8.95 2.49 -10.34
C VAL A 84 -10.35 2.80 -9.82
N LYS A 85 -11.25 1.82 -9.88
CA LYS A 85 -12.66 1.94 -9.44
C LYS A 85 -13.03 0.99 -8.28
N ASP A 86 -12.05 0.26 -7.74
CA ASP A 86 -12.27 -0.72 -6.68
C ASP A 86 -12.34 -0.01 -5.31
N ASN A 87 -13.56 0.23 -4.84
CA ASN A 87 -13.83 0.87 -3.55
C ASN A 87 -13.65 -0.06 -2.33
N LYS A 88 -13.35 -1.35 -2.54
CA LYS A 88 -13.03 -2.28 -1.45
C LYS A 88 -11.56 -2.24 -1.10
N LEU A 89 -10.71 -1.96 -2.09
CA LEU A 89 -9.25 -1.97 -1.93
C LEU A 89 -8.66 -0.56 -1.84
N PHE A 90 -9.33 0.43 -2.41
CA PHE A 90 -8.84 1.81 -2.43
C PHE A 90 -9.89 2.79 -1.92
N THR A 91 -9.41 3.90 -1.37
CA THR A 91 -10.22 5.07 -1.10
C THR A 91 -10.50 5.81 -2.42
N VAL A 92 -11.61 5.48 -3.08
CA VAL A 92 -12.03 6.11 -4.34
C VAL A 92 -12.81 7.42 -4.12
N LYS A 93 -12.96 8.22 -5.18
CA LYS A 93 -13.84 9.42 -5.18
C LYS A 93 -15.31 9.03 -5.26
#